data_AF-A0A357Z2X5-F1
#
_entry.id   AF-A0A357Z2X5-F1
#
_cell.length_a   1.000
_cell.length_b   1.000
_cell.length_c   1.000
_cell.angle_alpha   90.00
_cell.angle_beta   90.00
_cell.angle_gamma   90.00
#
_symmetry.space_group_name_H-M   'P 1'
#
loop_
_entity.id
_entity.type
_entity.pdbx_description
1 polymer ?
#
loop_
_entity_poly.entity_id
_entity_poly.type
_entity_poly.pdbx_seq_one_letter_code
_entity_poly.pdbx_strand_id
1 'polypeptide(L)'
;MSDVIRLFVEKKPGFDVEAQKLKADLKENLGLSSIEDLRLANRYDVEGLSREEFAAARDTIFSEPNVDRVYEEAYPLPEGYRAFAAEYLPGQYDQRADSAAQCVQLLTQGERPKVATARL
;
A
#
# COMPACT_ATOMS: atom_id res chain seq x y z
N MET A 1 -2.69 24.50 3.12
CA MET A 1 -1.98 23.22 3.06
C MET A 1 -3.06 22.18 2.90
N SER A 2 -3.03 21.43 1.80
CA SER A 2 -3.91 20.28 1.62
C SER A 2 -3.46 19.18 2.57
N ASP A 3 -4.41 18.56 3.28
CA ASP A 3 -4.10 17.44 4.15
C ASP A 3 -3.74 16.20 3.31
N VAL A 4 -2.64 15.55 3.68
CA VAL A 4 -2.22 14.27 3.10
C VAL A 4 -2.92 13.16 3.86
N ILE A 5 -3.63 12.29 3.13
CA ILE A 5 -4.29 11.12 3.70
C ILE A 5 -3.41 9.91 3.42
N ARG A 6 -3.13 9.12 4.46
CA ARG A 6 -2.32 7.91 4.36
C ARG A 6 -3.18 6.67 4.51
N LEU A 7 -2.92 5.66 3.68
CA LEU A 7 -3.49 4.34 3.86
C LEU A 7 -2.49 3.22 3.57
N PHE A 8 -2.68 2.12 4.30
CA PHE A 8 -1.97 0.88 4.14
C PHE A 8 -2.95 -0.19 3.68
N VAL A 9 -2.57 -0.93 2.64
CA VAL A 9 -3.38 -2.00 2.05
C VAL A 9 -2.59 -3.29 2.09
N GLU A 10 -3.12 -4.26 2.83
CA GLU A 10 -2.48 -5.55 3.09
C GLU A 10 -3.42 -6.68 2.68
N LYS A 11 -2.92 -7.68 1.96
CA LYS A 11 -3.71 -8.87 1.61
C LYS A 11 -4.07 -9.66 2.87
N LYS A 12 -5.33 -10.10 2.96
CA LYS A 12 -5.81 -10.98 4.03
C LYS A 12 -5.11 -12.34 3.96
N PRO A 13 -4.96 -13.07 5.09
CA PRO A 13 -4.46 -14.43 5.08
C PRO A 13 -5.23 -15.30 4.08
N GLY A 14 -4.48 -16.03 3.24
CA GLY A 14 -5.03 -16.84 2.14
C GLY A 14 -5.03 -16.15 0.78
N PHE A 15 -4.81 -14.83 0.74
CA PHE A 15 -4.62 -14.04 -0.49
C PHE A 15 -3.21 -13.44 -0.60
N ASP A 16 -2.40 -13.58 0.45
CA ASP A 16 -1.07 -13.01 0.66
C ASP A 16 0.05 -13.78 -0.06
N VAL A 17 -0.20 -14.23 -1.30
CA VAL A 17 0.72 -15.06 -2.10
C VAL A 17 2.09 -14.39 -2.27
N GLU A 18 2.11 -13.07 -2.48
CA GLU A 18 3.36 -12.31 -2.62
C GLU A 18 4.20 -12.34 -1.33
N ALA A 19 3.56 -12.17 -0.16
CA ALA A 19 4.25 -12.19 1.13
C ALA A 19 4.83 -13.59 1.42
N GLN A 20 4.05 -14.65 1.15
CA GLN A 20 4.52 -16.03 1.32
C GLN A 20 5.69 -16.37 0.39
N LYS A 21 5.63 -15.93 -0.88
CA LYS A 21 6.73 -16.12 -1.82
C LYS A 21 8.00 -15.38 -1.38
N LEU A 22 7.88 -14.11 -1.00
CA LEU A 22 9.02 -13.33 -0.53
C LEU A 22 9.65 -13.96 0.72
N LYS A 23 8.83 -14.42 1.67
CA LYS A 23 9.31 -15.16 2.84
C LYS A 23 10.09 -16.41 2.46
N ALA A 24 9.57 -17.22 1.53
CA ALA A 24 10.26 -18.40 1.03
C ALA A 24 11.61 -18.02 0.40
N ASP A 25 11.63 -17.01 -0.47
CA ASP A 25 12.85 -16.53 -1.13
C ASP A 25 13.90 -16.05 -0.10
N LEU A 26 13.49 -15.31 0.93
CA LEU A 26 14.39 -14.85 2.00
C LEU A 26 14.99 -16.03 2.80
N LYS A 27 14.19 -17.08 3.06
CA LYS A 27 14.65 -18.25 3.82
C LYS A 27 15.54 -19.16 2.98
N GLU A 28 15.13 -19.46 1.76
CA GLU A 28 15.76 -20.46 0.90
C GLU A 28 16.98 -19.90 0.17
N ASN A 29 16.87 -18.68 -0.39
CA ASN A 29 17.95 -18.11 -1.20
C ASN A 29 18.94 -17.28 -0.38
N LEU A 30 18.48 -16.60 0.69
CA LEU A 30 19.32 -15.75 1.52
C LEU A 30 19.67 -16.38 2.89
N GLY A 31 19.14 -17.58 3.19
CA GLY A 31 19.47 -18.32 4.41
C GLY A 31 18.91 -17.70 5.70
N LEU A 32 17.93 -16.80 5.61
CA LEU A 32 17.32 -16.12 6.77
C LEU A 32 16.30 -17.04 7.48
N SER A 33 16.77 -18.20 7.95
CA SER A 33 15.91 -19.29 8.44
C SER A 33 15.06 -18.94 9.66
N SER A 34 15.46 -17.93 10.44
CA SER A 34 14.77 -17.47 11.65
C SER A 34 13.50 -16.66 11.37
N ILE A 35 13.19 -16.31 10.12
CA ILE A 35 11.94 -15.60 9.79
C ILE A 35 10.77 -16.58 9.94
N GLU A 36 9.89 -16.29 10.90
CA GLU A 36 8.69 -17.08 11.20
C GLU A 36 7.47 -16.59 10.44
N ASP A 37 7.38 -15.28 10.18
CA ASP A 37 6.31 -14.67 9.42
C ASP A 37 6.78 -13.43 8.63
N LEU A 38 6.06 -13.12 7.57
CA LEU A 38 6.29 -11.95 6.73
C LEU A 38 4.95 -11.37 6.30
N ARG A 39 4.78 -10.06 6.49
CA ARG A 39 3.62 -9.31 6.04
C ARG A 39 4.09 -8.24 5.06
N LEU A 40 3.25 -7.92 4.08
CA LEU A 40 3.53 -6.91 3.07
C LEU A 40 2.33 -5.98 2.96
N ALA A 41 2.56 -4.68 3.11
CA ALA A 41 1.53 -3.68 2.91
C ALA A 41 1.97 -2.64 1.88
N ASN A 42 1.08 -2.30 0.95
CA ASN A 42 1.28 -1.12 0.10
C ASN A 42 0.82 0.10 0.89
N ARG A 43 1.68 1.11 1.01
CA ARG A 43 1.37 2.43 1.56
C ARG A 43 1.08 3.38 0.41
N TYR A 44 -0.01 4.13 0.52
CA TYR A 44 -0.31 5.26 -0.36
C TYR A 44 -0.39 6.52 0.48
N ASP A 45 0.24 7.58 0.00
CA ASP A 45 0.10 8.94 0.52
C ASP A 45 -0.60 9.76 -0.57
N VAL A 46 -1.78 10.29 -0.25
CA VAL A 46 -2.68 10.91 -1.24
C VAL A 46 -2.99 12.34 -0.83
N GLU A 47 -2.78 13.28 -1.75
CA GLU A 47 -3.10 14.70 -1.58
C GLU A 47 -4.07 15.15 -2.67
N GLY A 48 -5.01 16.03 -2.29
CA GLY A 48 -5.93 16.68 -3.24
C GLY A 48 -7.29 16.01 -3.38
N LEU A 49 -7.72 15.24 -2.38
CA LEU A 49 -9.05 14.63 -2.32
C LEU A 49 -9.84 15.14 -1.11
N SER A 50 -11.15 15.31 -1.29
CA SER A 50 -12.10 15.41 -0.17
C SER A 50 -12.21 14.06 0.56
N ARG A 51 -12.81 14.08 1.75
CA ARG A 51 -13.01 12.85 2.53
C ARG A 51 -13.95 11.88 1.83
N GLU A 52 -14.95 12.40 1.13
CA GLU A 52 -15.93 11.64 0.36
C GLU A 52 -15.28 10.97 -0.86
N GLU A 53 -14.50 11.72 -1.64
CA GLU A 53 -13.75 11.18 -2.78
C GLU A 53 -12.73 10.13 -2.34
N PHE A 54 -12.03 10.39 -1.24
CA PHE A 54 -11.10 9.44 -0.65
C PHE A 54 -11.80 8.13 -0.26
N ALA A 55 -12.94 8.22 0.43
CA ALA A 55 -13.69 7.03 0.85
C ALA A 55 -14.14 6.19 -0.35
N ALA A 56 -14.60 6.83 -1.44
CA ALA A 56 -14.96 6.14 -2.67
C ALA A 56 -13.74 5.47 -3.32
N ALA A 57 -12.61 6.18 -3.41
CA ALA A 57 -11.37 5.66 -3.99
C ALA A 57 -10.74 4.53 -3.17
N ARG A 58 -10.85 4.58 -1.84
CA ARG A 58 -10.31 3.57 -0.92
C ARG A 58 -10.82 2.17 -1.27
N ASP A 59 -12.13 2.03 -1.46
CA ASP A 59 -12.78 0.73 -1.61
C ASP A 59 -12.90 0.26 -3.07
N THR A 60 -12.46 1.08 -4.03
CA THR A 60 -12.57 0.79 -5.47
C THR A 60 -11.25 0.82 -6.24
N ILE A 61 -10.33 1.72 -5.86
CA ILE A 61 -9.05 1.92 -6.56
C ILE A 61 -7.88 1.41 -5.73
N PHE A 62 -7.81 1.81 -4.46
CA PHE A 62 -6.65 1.49 -3.62
C PHE A 62 -6.69 0.07 -3.04
N SER A 63 -7.88 -0.50 -2.87
CA SER A 63 -8.07 -1.81 -2.27
C SER A 63 -9.23 -2.58 -2.89
N GLU A 64 -9.19 -3.90 -2.69
CA GLU A 64 -10.27 -4.82 -2.99
C GLU A 64 -10.85 -5.34 -1.65
N PRO A 65 -12.03 -4.85 -1.20
CA PRO A 65 -12.54 -5.09 0.16
C PRO A 65 -12.66 -6.58 0.56
N ASN A 66 -12.87 -7.46 -0.41
CA ASN A 66 -13.00 -8.90 -0.16
C ASN A 66 -11.67 -9.54 0.23
N VAL A 67 -10.56 -9.07 -0.31
CA VAL A 67 -9.23 -9.70 -0.18
C VAL A 67 -8.23 -8.86 0.60
N ASP A 68 -8.49 -7.56 0.81
CA ASP A 68 -7.58 -6.64 1.47
C ASP A 68 -8.08 -6.19 2.85
N ARG A 69 -7.12 -5.89 3.74
CA ARG A 69 -7.31 -5.09 4.94
C ARG A 69 -6.75 -3.69 4.67
N VAL A 70 -7.52 -2.68 5.04
CA VAL A 70 -7.13 -1.28 4.89
C VAL A 70 -6.96 -0.66 6.27
N TYR A 71 -5.87 0.07 6.47
CA TYR A 71 -5.60 0.85 7.67
C TYR A 71 -5.30 2.28 7.27
N GLU A 72 -6.03 3.24 7.82
CA GLU A 72 -5.80 4.67 7.57
C GLU A 72 -4.84 5.22 8.63
N GLU A 73 -3.96 6.14 8.21
CA GLU A 73 -2.98 6.89 9.01
C GLU A 73 -1.87 6.06 9.68
N ALA A 74 -2.22 4.97 10.37
CA ALA A 74 -1.30 4.14 11.12
C ALA A 74 -1.42 2.66 10.74
N TYR A 75 -0.28 2.02 10.49
CA TYR A 75 -0.22 0.57 10.35
C TYR A 75 -0.10 -0.09 11.73
N PRO A 76 -0.97 -1.05 12.07
CA PRO A 76 -0.89 -1.75 13.36
C PRO A 76 0.22 -2.80 13.32
N LEU A 77 1.46 -2.34 13.55
CA LEU A 77 2.63 -3.21 13.63
C LEU A 77 2.47 -4.16 14.84
N PRO A 78 2.37 -5.49 14.63
CA PRO A 78 2.23 -6.41 15.73
C PRO A 78 3.51 -6.49 16.57
N GLU A 79 3.35 -6.86 17.84
CA GLU A 79 4.48 -7.17 18.70
C GLU A 79 5.36 -8.28 18.09
N GLY A 80 6.67 -8.17 18.27
CA GLY A 80 7.66 -9.11 17.71
C GLY A 80 8.06 -8.80 16.27
N TYR A 81 7.33 -7.95 15.55
CA TYR A 81 7.68 -7.57 14.19
C TYR A 81 8.74 -6.45 14.16
N ARG A 82 9.44 -6.39 13.03
CA ARG A 82 10.25 -5.25 12.60
C ARG A 82 9.74 -4.82 11.24
N ALA A 83 9.69 -3.51 11.01
CA ALA A 83 9.22 -2.96 9.76
C ALA A 83 10.28 -2.03 9.16
N PHE A 84 10.37 -2.05 7.85
CA PHE A 84 11.11 -1.08 7.05
C PHE A 84 10.28 -0.81 5.80
N ALA A 85 10.39 0.39 5.24
CA ALA A 85 9.68 0.73 4.02
C ALA A 85 10.67 0.94 2.87
N ALA A 86 10.27 0.57 1.67
CA ALA A 86 10.95 0.87 0.42
C ALA A 86 10.04 1.72 -0.47
N GLU A 87 10.58 2.79 -1.04
CA GLU A 87 9.87 3.66 -1.97
C GLU A 87 10.74 3.98 -3.19
N TYR A 88 10.11 4.45 -4.25
CA TYR A 88 10.81 4.92 -5.44
C TYR A 88 11.58 6.21 -5.12
N LEU A 89 12.80 6.33 -5.65
CA LEU A 89 13.60 7.54 -5.51
C LEU A 89 13.04 8.67 -6.38
N PRO A 90 13.27 9.94 -6.01
CA PRO A 90 12.91 11.08 -6.85
C PRO A 90 13.41 10.93 -8.30
N GLY A 91 12.52 11.08 -9.26
CA GLY A 91 12.82 10.92 -10.70
C GLY A 91 12.64 9.49 -11.23
N GLN A 92 12.41 8.50 -10.38
CA GLN A 92 11.99 7.17 -10.83
C GLN A 92 10.49 7.15 -11.12
N TYR A 93 10.10 6.41 -12.16
CA TYR A 93 8.69 6.24 -12.49
C TYR A 93 8.04 5.19 -11.58
N ASP A 94 7.17 5.66 -10.70
CA ASP A 94 6.29 4.82 -9.89
C ASP A 94 4.99 4.56 -10.67
N GLN A 95 4.93 3.41 -11.36
CA GLN A 95 3.76 3.00 -12.13
C GLN A 95 2.50 2.87 -11.25
N ARG A 96 2.65 2.46 -9.99
CA ARG A 96 1.52 2.24 -9.09
C ARG A 96 0.92 3.57 -8.65
N ALA A 97 1.77 4.53 -8.25
CA ALA A 97 1.33 5.89 -7.95
C ALA A 97 0.65 6.53 -9.15
N ASP A 98 1.27 6.43 -10.33
CA ASP A 98 0.76 7.02 -11.57
C ASP A 98 -0.62 6.44 -11.94
N SER A 99 -0.75 5.12 -11.91
CA SER A 99 -2.01 4.41 -12.20
C SER A 99 -3.10 4.74 -11.20
N ALA A 100 -2.78 4.73 -9.90
CA ALA A 100 -3.74 5.09 -8.86
C ALA A 100 -4.24 6.54 -9.04
N ALA A 101 -3.34 7.50 -9.28
CA ALA A 101 -3.72 8.89 -9.51
C ALA A 101 -4.64 9.05 -10.75
N GLN A 102 -4.37 8.35 -11.84
CA GLN A 102 -5.22 8.38 -13.04
C GLN A 102 -6.61 7.76 -12.76
N CYS A 103 -6.66 6.60 -12.10
CA CYS A 103 -7.92 5.94 -11.77
C CYS A 103 -8.78 6.80 -10.83
N VAL A 104 -8.16 7.46 -9.84
CA VAL A 104 -8.90 8.37 -8.95
C VAL A 104 -9.40 9.60 -9.70
N GLN A 105 -8.61 10.16 -10.62
CA GLN A 105 -9.05 11.26 -11.46
C GLN A 105 -10.31 10.89 -12.27
N LEU A 106 -10.33 9.69 -12.84
CA LEU A 106 -11.49 9.18 -13.59
C LEU A 106 -12.70 8.94 -12.68
N LEU A 107 -12.49 8.40 -11.47
CA LEU A 107 -13.55 8.14 -10.51
C LEU A 107 -14.22 9.43 -10.03
N THR A 108 -13.42 10.45 -9.73
CA THR A 108 -13.87 11.74 -9.18
C THR A 108 -14.34 12.72 -10.24
N GLN A 109 -13.92 12.53 -11.50
CA GLN A 109 -14.09 13.48 -12.59
C GLN A 109 -13.49 14.87 -12.27
N GLY A 110 -12.51 14.89 -11.37
CA GLY A 110 -11.89 16.10 -10.86
C GLY A 110 -10.45 16.30 -11.33
N GLU A 111 -9.73 17.10 -10.55
CA GLU A 111 -8.29 17.27 -10.72
C GLU A 111 -7.55 15.98 -10.38
N ARG A 112 -6.39 15.78 -11.01
CA ARG A 112 -5.57 14.62 -10.74
C ARG A 112 -4.94 14.72 -9.34
N PRO A 113 -5.19 13.79 -8.41
CA PRO A 113 -4.57 13.84 -7.09
C PRO A 113 -3.08 13.51 -7.21
N LYS A 114 -2.32 13.96 -6.21
CA LYS A 114 -0.94 13.49 -6.06
C LYS A 114 -0.97 12.22 -5.23
N VAL A 115 -0.32 11.18 -5.75
CA VAL A 115 -0.16 9.90 -5.07
C VAL A 115 1.33 9.59 -5.00
N ALA A 116 1.81 9.20 -3.83
CA ALA A 116 3.10 8.56 -3.65
C ALA A 116 2.87 7.17 -3.05
N THR A 117 3.71 6.20 -3.43
CA THR A 117 3.62 4.85 -2.86
C THR A 117 4.92 4.37 -2.23
N ALA A 118 4.75 3.50 -1.24
CA ALA A 118 5.82 2.73 -0.65
C ALA A 118 5.35 1.31 -0.37
N ARG A 119 6.27 0.39 -0.15
CA ARG A 119 6.01 -0.94 0.38
C ARG A 119 6.58 -1.04 1.78
N LEU A 120 5.73 -1.46 2.72
CA LEU A 120 6.05 -1.75 4.12
C LEU A 120 6.15 -3.26 4.33
#